data_AF-A0A258XM77-F1
#
_entry.id   AF-A0A258XM77-F1
#
_cell.length_a   1.000
_cell.length_b   1.000
_cell.length_c   1.000
_cell.angle_alpha   90.00
_cell.angle_beta   90.00
_cell.angle_gamma   90.00
#
_symmetry.space_group_name_H-M   'P 1'
#
loop_
_entity.id
_entity.type
_entity.pdbx_description
1 polymer ?
#
loop_
_entity_poly.entity_id
_entity_poly.type
_entity_poly.pdbx_seq_one_letter_code
_entity_poly.pdbx_strand_id
1 'polypeptide(L)'
;MTGMREKLRAAMVIARRDFVAVVFSKTFIFFLIGPVFPVLVGGLAGSIGGKVQQNVERPTIGLAMSAADSQAMMRARVELQGRVPGMIPEIVMLQEMKPGETFDARAALADGDRQVSAVLGGSLDKPVLTAPGERARQWVGVVSNLAARARSSTPTDYPDVAVEEVATSVAKVKTGQIYTAQTSQVMLFLLTMLLAGMVLSNLVEEKGNKIIEVLAAAIPMDAMFMGKLFAMLAVSLV
;
A
#
# COMPACT_ATOMS: atom_id res chain seq x y z
N MET A 1 -51.97 25.33 -22.12
CA MET A 1 -50.65 25.69 -21.53
C MET A 1 -50.59 25.05 -20.16
N THR A 2 -49.84 23.95 -20.00
CA THR A 2 -49.68 23.30 -18.69
C THR A 2 -48.92 24.24 -17.76
N GLY A 3 -49.44 24.46 -16.56
CA GLY A 3 -48.86 25.40 -15.60
C GLY A 3 -47.52 24.88 -15.05
N MET A 4 -46.65 25.77 -14.57
CA MET A 4 -45.36 25.40 -13.94
C MET A 4 -45.54 24.32 -12.84
N ARG A 5 -46.64 24.41 -12.07
CA ARG A 5 -46.99 23.42 -11.04
C ARG A 5 -47.26 22.02 -11.61
N GLU A 6 -47.86 21.91 -12.78
CA GLU A 6 -48.14 20.62 -13.43
C GLU A 6 -46.86 20.00 -13.99
N LYS A 7 -45.97 20.82 -14.60
CA LYS A 7 -44.64 20.37 -15.03
C LYS A 7 -43.82 19.83 -13.87
N LEU A 8 -43.81 20.52 -12.73
CA LEU A 8 -43.11 20.07 -11.52
C LEU A 8 -43.72 18.78 -10.94
N ARG A 9 -45.06 18.67 -10.92
CA ARG A 9 -45.72 17.41 -10.50
C ARG A 9 -45.33 16.25 -11.40
N ALA A 10 -45.37 16.43 -12.71
CA ALA A 10 -44.97 15.39 -13.67
C ALA A 10 -43.49 15.01 -13.48
N ALA A 11 -42.60 15.98 -13.31
CA ALA A 11 -41.19 15.74 -13.03
C ALA A 11 -40.99 14.94 -11.73
N MET A 12 -41.71 15.27 -10.65
CA MET A 12 -41.60 14.55 -9.37
C MET A 12 -42.13 13.12 -9.44
N VAL A 13 -43.18 12.85 -10.24
CA VAL A 13 -43.67 11.48 -10.47
C VAL A 13 -42.61 10.65 -11.18
N ILE A 14 -41.98 11.19 -12.22
CA ILE A 14 -40.87 10.53 -12.92
C ILE A 14 -39.68 10.33 -11.98
N ALA A 15 -39.30 11.37 -11.22
CA ALA A 15 -38.18 11.30 -10.29
C ALA A 15 -38.36 10.19 -9.26
N ARG A 16 -39.55 10.10 -8.65
CA ARG A 16 -39.87 9.05 -7.67
C ARG A 16 -39.87 7.66 -8.29
N ARG A 17 -40.45 7.50 -9.48
CA ARG A 17 -40.47 6.22 -10.20
C ARG A 17 -39.05 5.73 -10.45
N ASP A 18 -38.22 6.57 -11.07
CA ASP A 18 -36.87 6.20 -11.50
C ASP A 18 -35.95 5.99 -10.30
N PHE A 19 -36.04 6.84 -9.27
CA PHE A 19 -35.28 6.66 -8.03
C PHE A 19 -35.59 5.30 -7.38
N VAL A 20 -36.89 4.98 -7.21
CA VAL A 20 -37.29 3.70 -6.59
C VAL A 20 -36.87 2.51 -7.45
N ALA A 21 -37.08 2.61 -8.77
CA ALA A 21 -36.69 1.55 -9.70
C ALA A 21 -35.18 1.28 -9.66
N VAL A 22 -34.37 2.33 -9.53
CA VAL A 22 -32.92 2.21 -9.47
C VAL A 22 -32.45 1.69 -8.11
N VAL A 23 -32.76 2.40 -7.01
CA VAL A 23 -32.21 2.10 -5.68
C VAL A 23 -32.65 0.72 -5.17
N PHE A 24 -33.89 0.32 -5.45
CA PHE A 24 -34.41 -0.99 -5.03
C PHE A 24 -34.15 -2.10 -6.06
N SER A 25 -33.42 -1.83 -7.14
CA SER A 25 -33.03 -2.89 -8.07
C SER A 25 -31.97 -3.81 -7.43
N LYS A 26 -32.07 -5.11 -7.72
CA LYS A 26 -31.01 -6.07 -7.36
C LYS A 26 -29.67 -5.68 -8.00
N THR A 27 -29.74 -5.18 -9.24
CA THR A 27 -28.57 -4.75 -10.01
C THR A 27 -27.83 -3.61 -9.32
N PHE A 28 -28.53 -2.64 -8.71
CA PHE A 28 -27.92 -1.55 -7.95
C PHE A 28 -27.03 -2.04 -6.82
N ILE A 29 -27.49 -3.02 -6.04
CA ILE A 29 -26.73 -3.60 -4.93
C ILE A 29 -25.47 -4.32 -5.44
N PHE A 30 -25.60 -5.18 -6.46
CA PHE A 30 -24.43 -5.87 -7.06
C PHE A 30 -23.45 -4.90 -7.70
N PHE A 31 -23.96 -3.82 -8.28
CA PHE A 31 -23.17 -2.79 -8.93
C PHE A 31 -22.39 -1.93 -7.92
N LEU A 32 -22.94 -1.67 -6.74
CA LEU A 32 -22.21 -1.00 -5.65
C LEU A 32 -21.11 -1.91 -5.08
N ILE A 33 -21.40 -3.20 -4.89
CA ILE A 33 -20.45 -4.16 -4.28
C ILE A 33 -19.34 -4.57 -5.26
N GLY A 34 -19.67 -4.81 -6.53
CA GLY A 34 -18.77 -5.39 -7.52
C GLY A 34 -17.41 -4.68 -7.65
N PRO A 35 -17.37 -3.34 -7.75
CA PRO A 35 -16.12 -2.57 -7.84
C PRO A 35 -15.41 -2.37 -6.50
N VAL A 36 -16.14 -2.44 -5.38
CA VAL A 36 -15.55 -2.41 -4.03
C VAL A 36 -14.80 -3.73 -3.75
N PHE A 37 -15.25 -4.83 -4.33
CA PHE A 37 -14.65 -6.15 -4.13
C PHE A 37 -13.15 -6.20 -4.50
N PRO A 38 -12.69 -5.78 -5.70
CA PRO A 38 -11.26 -5.73 -6.02
C PRO A 38 -10.44 -4.86 -5.07
N VAL A 39 -11.00 -3.75 -4.57
CA VAL A 39 -10.31 -2.88 -3.61
C VAL A 39 -10.13 -3.60 -2.27
N LEU A 40 -11.17 -4.28 -1.78
CA LEU A 40 -11.11 -5.08 -0.57
C LEU A 40 -10.12 -6.25 -0.70
N VAL A 41 -10.22 -7.03 -1.78
CA VAL A 41 -9.33 -8.17 -2.02
C VAL A 41 -7.89 -7.68 -2.21
N GLY A 42 -7.65 -6.62 -2.98
CA GLY A 42 -6.34 -6.02 -3.16
C GLY A 42 -5.74 -5.52 -1.85
N GLY A 43 -6.55 -4.89 -1.00
CA GLY A 43 -6.13 -4.47 0.34
C GLY A 43 -5.74 -5.64 1.25
N LEU A 44 -6.57 -6.68 1.31
CA LEU A 44 -6.29 -7.88 2.09
C LEU A 44 -5.07 -8.63 1.56
N ALA A 45 -5.00 -8.87 0.25
CA ALA A 45 -3.88 -9.53 -0.41
C ALA A 45 -2.57 -8.74 -0.24
N GLY A 46 -2.61 -7.41 -0.36
CA GLY A 46 -1.46 -6.54 -0.09
C GLY A 46 -0.98 -6.64 1.36
N SER A 47 -1.91 -6.67 2.33
CA SER A 47 -1.57 -6.80 3.75
C SER A 47 -0.93 -8.16 4.10
N ILE A 48 -1.36 -9.23 3.45
CA ILE A 48 -0.79 -10.58 3.62
C ILE A 48 0.54 -10.69 2.87
N GLY A 49 0.59 -10.24 1.62
CA GLY A 49 1.81 -10.22 0.80
C GLY A 49 2.94 -9.47 1.48
N GLY A 50 2.66 -8.30 2.08
CA GLY A 50 3.66 -7.55 2.85
C GLY A 50 4.20 -8.31 4.06
N LYS A 51 3.35 -9.05 4.79
CA LYS A 51 3.78 -9.89 5.93
C LYS A 51 4.55 -11.12 5.50
N VAL A 52 4.15 -11.76 4.40
CA VAL A 52 4.86 -12.92 3.83
C VAL A 52 6.23 -12.50 3.32
N GLN A 53 6.34 -11.36 2.61
CA GLN A 53 7.63 -10.80 2.17
C GLN A 53 8.58 -10.57 3.36
N GLN A 54 8.09 -9.99 4.45
CA GLN A 54 8.87 -9.77 5.67
C GLN A 54 9.30 -11.07 6.37
N ASN A 55 8.52 -12.14 6.27
CA ASN A 55 8.83 -13.43 6.91
C ASN A 55 9.74 -14.32 6.06
N VAL A 56 9.65 -14.24 4.72
CA VAL A 56 10.46 -15.01 3.78
C VAL A 56 11.85 -14.38 3.61
N GLU A 57 11.96 -13.06 3.72
CA GLU A 57 13.23 -12.35 3.74
C GLU A 57 13.65 -12.05 5.19
N ARG A 58 14.11 -13.06 5.93
CA ARG A 58 15.03 -12.78 7.04
C ARG A 58 16.42 -12.61 6.44
N PRO A 59 16.87 -11.38 6.13
CA PRO A 59 18.17 -11.20 5.53
C PRO A 59 19.27 -11.64 6.48
N THR A 60 20.11 -12.55 5.99
CA THR A 60 21.30 -13.03 6.70
C THR A 60 22.55 -12.57 5.96
N ILE A 61 23.50 -11.98 6.67
CA ILE A 61 24.83 -11.65 6.16
C ILE A 61 25.79 -12.75 6.60
N GLY A 62 26.40 -13.41 5.63
CA GLY A 62 27.46 -14.37 5.89
C GLY A 62 28.81 -13.70 6.07
N LEU A 63 29.58 -14.11 7.07
CA LEU A 63 30.94 -13.62 7.31
C LEU A 63 31.97 -14.58 6.72
N ALA A 64 32.84 -14.05 5.88
CA ALA A 64 34.04 -14.68 5.36
C ALA A 64 35.25 -13.81 5.75
N MET A 65 35.54 -13.76 7.05
CA MET A 65 36.59 -12.94 7.66
C MET A 65 37.41 -13.79 8.63
N SER A 66 38.44 -13.21 9.26
CA SER A 66 39.15 -13.90 10.34
C SER A 66 38.21 -14.21 11.52
N ALA A 67 38.53 -15.20 12.35
CA ALA A 67 37.71 -15.51 13.53
C ALA A 67 37.58 -14.30 14.48
N ALA A 68 38.66 -13.55 14.66
CA ALA A 68 38.67 -12.36 15.51
C ALA A 68 37.72 -11.28 14.98
N ASP A 69 37.80 -10.97 13.68
CA ASP A 69 36.93 -9.97 13.05
C ASP A 69 35.48 -10.41 13.04
N SER A 70 35.24 -11.71 12.80
CA SER A 70 33.89 -12.26 12.74
C SER A 70 33.21 -12.18 14.10
N GLN A 71 33.93 -12.50 15.18
CA GLN A 71 33.44 -12.32 16.55
C GLN A 71 33.22 -10.85 16.90
N ALA A 72 34.10 -9.95 16.47
CA ALA A 72 33.93 -8.52 16.71
C ALA A 72 32.66 -7.97 16.02
N MET A 73 32.40 -8.39 14.77
CA MET A 73 31.17 -8.04 14.04
C MET A 73 29.91 -8.56 14.73
N MET A 74 29.92 -9.81 15.21
CA MET A 74 28.79 -10.40 15.94
C MET A 74 28.52 -9.67 17.26
N ARG A 75 29.56 -9.29 18.01
CA ARG A 75 29.40 -8.49 19.25
C ARG A 75 28.84 -7.10 18.96
N ALA A 76 29.37 -6.41 17.95
CA ALA A 76 28.88 -5.11 17.52
C ALA A 76 27.41 -5.15 17.10
N ARG A 77 26.97 -6.24 16.45
CA ARG A 77 25.57 -6.45 16.10
C ARG A 77 24.68 -6.53 17.33
N VAL A 78 25.02 -7.39 18.29
CA VAL A 78 24.23 -7.57 19.52
C VAL A 78 24.12 -6.26 20.28
N GLU A 79 25.20 -5.48 20.32
CA GLU A 79 25.24 -4.21 21.01
C GLU A 79 24.35 -3.12 20.37
N LEU A 80 24.29 -3.09 19.03
CA LEU A 80 23.47 -2.14 18.28
C LEU A 80 22.01 -2.61 18.12
N GLN A 81 21.73 -3.89 18.39
CA GLN A 81 20.40 -4.46 18.26
C GLN A 81 19.42 -3.78 19.23
N GLY A 82 18.41 -3.10 18.68
CA GLY A 82 17.41 -2.35 19.46
C GLY A 82 17.80 -0.91 19.79
N ARG A 83 19.02 -0.45 19.44
CA ARG A 83 19.47 0.93 19.65
C ARG A 83 19.40 1.81 18.40
N VAL A 84 19.30 1.21 17.22
CA VAL A 84 19.26 1.90 15.93
C VAL A 84 17.89 1.65 15.28
N PRO A 85 17.26 2.65 14.65
CA PRO A 85 16.04 2.42 13.90
C PRO A 85 16.29 1.46 12.72
N GLY A 86 15.36 0.52 12.52
CA GLY A 86 15.41 -0.46 11.44
C GLY A 86 15.88 -1.85 11.88
N MET A 87 15.82 -2.80 10.94
CA MET A 87 16.26 -4.18 11.17
C MET A 87 17.77 -4.29 10.90
N ILE A 88 18.53 -4.77 11.88
CA ILE A 88 19.91 -5.21 11.67
C ILE A 88 19.85 -6.68 11.22
N PRO A 89 20.34 -7.03 10.01
CA PRO A 89 20.36 -8.40 9.50
C PRO A 89 20.99 -9.38 10.49
N GLU A 90 20.56 -10.64 10.44
CA GLU A 90 21.26 -11.69 11.17
C GLU A 90 22.65 -11.88 10.55
N ILE A 91 23.64 -12.18 11.37
CA ILE A 91 25.01 -12.38 10.90
C ILE A 91 25.44 -13.79 11.29
N VAL A 92 25.88 -14.57 10.31
CA VAL A 92 26.33 -15.95 10.49
C VAL A 92 27.75 -16.12 9.97
N MET A 93 28.55 -16.95 10.63
CA MET A 93 29.89 -17.28 10.13
C MET A 93 29.75 -18.30 8.99
N LEU A 94 30.20 -17.95 7.79
CA LEU A 94 30.22 -18.87 6.65
C LEU A 94 31.53 -19.66 6.60
N GLN A 95 32.64 -18.95 6.76
CA GLN A 95 33.97 -19.54 6.73
C GLN A 95 34.93 -18.68 7.54
N GLU A 96 35.71 -19.34 8.39
CA GLU A 96 36.84 -18.72 9.06
C GLU A 96 38.00 -18.62 8.06
N MET A 97 38.40 -17.38 7.74
CA MET A 97 39.46 -17.11 6.78
C MET A 97 40.82 -17.10 7.46
N LYS A 98 41.76 -17.88 6.92
CA LYS A 98 43.17 -17.77 7.29
C LYS A 98 43.85 -16.60 6.55
N PRO A 99 44.95 -16.06 7.06
CA PRO A 99 45.70 -15.01 6.37
C PRO A 99 46.10 -15.43 4.95
N GLY A 100 45.69 -14.63 3.95
CA GLY A 100 45.98 -14.88 2.54
C GLY A 100 45.04 -15.85 1.81
N GLU A 101 44.06 -16.42 2.51
CA GLU A 101 43.01 -17.24 1.90
C GLU A 101 42.00 -16.36 1.14
N THR A 102 41.53 -16.83 -0.01
CA THR A 102 40.52 -16.14 -0.81
C THR A 102 39.19 -16.87 -0.72
N PHE A 103 38.10 -16.12 -0.64
CA PHE A 103 36.73 -16.66 -0.60
C PHE A 103 35.94 -16.16 -1.79
N ASP A 104 35.32 -17.07 -2.53
CA ASP A 104 34.40 -16.71 -3.60
C ASP A 104 33.01 -16.39 -3.03
N ALA A 105 32.85 -15.14 -2.65
CA ALA A 105 31.58 -14.60 -2.16
C ALA A 105 30.45 -14.68 -3.20
N ARG A 106 30.74 -14.67 -4.50
CA ARG A 106 29.71 -14.74 -5.55
C ARG A 106 29.19 -16.16 -5.69
N ALA A 107 30.08 -17.15 -5.69
CA ALA A 107 29.70 -18.56 -5.67
C ALA A 107 28.88 -18.89 -4.42
N ALA A 108 29.27 -18.38 -3.25
CA ALA A 108 28.53 -18.59 -2.00
C ALA A 108 27.11 -17.99 -2.00
N LEU A 109 26.86 -16.91 -2.75
CA LEU A 109 25.52 -16.33 -2.92
C LEU A 109 24.69 -17.03 -3.99
N ALA A 110 25.33 -17.74 -4.92
CA ALA A 110 24.65 -18.54 -5.95
C ALA A 110 24.25 -19.94 -5.44
N ASP A 111 24.80 -20.35 -4.29
CA ASP A 111 24.50 -21.61 -3.63
C ASP A 111 23.15 -21.56 -2.90
N GLY A 112 22.15 -22.26 -3.45
CA GLY A 112 20.79 -22.30 -2.91
C GLY A 112 20.66 -23.00 -1.56
N ASP A 113 21.66 -23.80 -1.15
CA ASP A 113 21.67 -24.45 0.16
C ASP A 113 22.14 -23.49 1.27
N ARG A 114 22.80 -22.38 0.91
CA ARG A 114 23.22 -21.34 1.85
C ARG A 114 22.17 -20.24 1.95
N GLN A 115 21.51 -20.14 3.10
CA GLN A 115 20.52 -19.09 3.38
C GLN A 115 21.18 -17.74 3.71
N VAL A 116 22.07 -17.26 2.84
CA VAL A 116 22.71 -15.95 2.97
C VAL A 116 22.31 -15.01 1.85
N SER A 117 22.12 -13.76 2.23
CA SER A 117 21.61 -12.69 1.38
C SER A 117 22.69 -11.67 0.98
N ALA A 118 23.80 -11.67 1.71
CA ALA A 118 25.02 -10.97 1.37
C ALA A 118 26.20 -11.71 2.03
N VAL A 119 27.40 -11.49 1.51
CA VAL A 119 28.64 -11.96 2.12
C VAL A 119 29.50 -10.75 2.45
N LEU A 120 29.96 -10.68 3.69
CA LEU A 120 30.94 -9.70 4.14
C LEU A 120 32.30 -10.40 4.27
N GLY A 121 33.28 -9.90 3.53
CA GLY A 121 34.67 -10.33 3.63
C GLY A 121 35.63 -9.18 3.87
N GLY A 122 36.92 -9.46 3.74
CA GLY A 122 38.00 -8.51 3.99
C GLY A 122 38.34 -8.40 5.48
N SER A 123 38.79 -7.22 5.91
CA SER A 123 39.08 -6.91 7.32
C SER A 123 38.15 -5.84 7.84
N LEU A 124 38.15 -5.59 9.16
CA LEU A 124 37.37 -4.50 9.73
C LEU A 124 37.77 -3.11 9.19
N ASP A 125 39.04 -2.91 8.82
CA ASP A 125 39.54 -1.64 8.24
C ASP A 125 39.10 -1.45 6.78
N LYS A 126 38.96 -2.55 6.03
CA LYS A 126 38.58 -2.57 4.62
C LYS A 126 37.53 -3.65 4.36
N PRO A 127 36.30 -3.48 4.88
CA PRO A 127 35.24 -4.44 4.69
C PRO A 127 34.78 -4.46 3.22
N VAL A 128 34.52 -5.66 2.69
CA VAL A 128 34.02 -5.85 1.33
C VAL A 128 32.67 -6.56 1.40
N LEU A 129 31.60 -5.82 1.10
CA LEU A 129 30.24 -6.36 1.03
C LEU A 129 29.92 -6.81 -0.41
N THR A 130 29.66 -8.11 -0.57
CA THR A 130 29.15 -8.69 -1.82
C THR A 130 27.67 -9.01 -1.65
N ALA A 131 26.80 -8.40 -2.46
CA ALA A 131 25.35 -8.59 -2.41
C ALA A 131 24.69 -8.15 -3.73
N PRO A 132 23.42 -8.53 -3.99
CA PRO A 132 22.62 -7.90 -5.04
C PRO A 132 22.53 -6.38 -4.87
N GLY A 133 22.44 -5.62 -5.97
CA GLY A 133 22.61 -4.17 -5.96
C GLY A 133 21.67 -3.41 -5.01
N GLU A 134 20.41 -3.83 -4.88
CA GLU A 134 19.47 -3.25 -3.92
C GLU A 134 19.90 -3.49 -2.46
N ARG A 135 20.23 -4.75 -2.13
CA ARG A 135 20.70 -5.13 -0.79
C ARG A 135 22.02 -4.45 -0.43
N ALA A 136 22.95 -4.35 -1.38
CA ALA A 136 24.23 -3.67 -1.18
C ALA A 136 24.03 -2.20 -0.77
N ARG A 137 23.16 -1.46 -1.48
CA ARG A 137 22.83 -0.06 -1.14
C ARG A 137 22.14 0.07 0.22
N GLN A 138 21.27 -0.88 0.55
CA GLN A 138 20.56 -0.89 1.82
C GLN A 138 21.49 -1.16 3.01
N TRP A 139 22.49 -2.03 2.86
CA TRP A 139 23.29 -2.53 3.98
C TRP A 139 24.69 -1.95 4.09
N VAL A 140 25.22 -1.30 3.07
CA VAL A 140 26.56 -0.70 3.13
C VAL A 140 26.72 0.24 4.33
N GLY A 141 25.70 1.05 4.64
CA GLY A 141 25.72 1.94 5.80
C GLY A 141 25.65 1.19 7.14
N VAL A 142 24.87 0.12 7.22
CA VAL A 142 24.75 -0.72 8.42
C VAL A 142 26.04 -1.48 8.68
N VAL A 143 26.61 -2.10 7.65
CA VAL A 143 27.90 -2.81 7.71
C VAL A 143 29.04 -1.86 8.07
N SER A 144 29.05 -0.65 7.52
CA SER A 144 30.03 0.38 7.87
C SER A 144 29.95 0.75 9.36
N ASN A 145 28.74 0.98 9.89
CA ASN A 145 28.55 1.26 11.32
C ASN A 145 28.95 0.07 12.21
N LEU A 146 28.63 -1.17 11.80
CA LEU A 146 29.03 -2.38 12.52
C LEU A 146 30.55 -2.54 12.54
N ALA A 147 31.22 -2.37 11.39
CA ALA A 147 32.67 -2.46 11.29
C ALA A 147 33.36 -1.36 12.11
N ALA A 148 32.84 -0.12 12.07
CA ALA A 148 33.33 0.97 12.89
C ALA A 148 33.19 0.67 14.39
N ARG A 149 32.05 0.12 14.81
CA ARG A 149 31.81 -0.28 16.20
C ARG A 149 32.71 -1.47 16.62
N ALA A 150 32.88 -2.46 15.74
CA ALA A 150 33.74 -3.62 15.96
C ALA A 150 35.22 -3.25 16.12
N ARG A 151 35.68 -2.16 15.48
CA ARG A 151 37.05 -1.63 15.64
C ARG A 151 37.26 -0.84 16.93
N SER A 152 36.19 -0.33 17.53
CA SER A 152 36.29 0.48 18.74
C SER A 152 36.70 -0.40 19.92
N SER A 153 37.89 -0.16 20.46
CA SER A 153 38.39 -0.82 21.67
C SER A 153 37.69 -0.33 22.95
N THR A 154 37.02 0.82 22.89
CA THR A 154 36.31 1.41 24.03
C THR A 154 34.82 1.12 23.92
N PRO A 155 34.17 0.60 24.98
CA PRO A 155 32.71 0.55 25.05
C PRO A 155 32.13 1.95 24.84
N THR A 156 31.22 2.10 23.88
CA THR A 156 30.46 3.34 23.70
C THR A 156 29.48 3.42 24.85
N ASP A 157 29.62 4.45 25.68
CA ASP A 157 28.63 4.77 26.69
C ASP A 157 27.44 5.47 26.02
N TYR A 158 26.26 4.86 26.11
CA TYR A 158 25.05 5.40 25.51
C TYR A 158 24.26 6.11 26.61
N PRO A 159 24.02 7.43 26.51
CA PRO A 159 23.22 8.12 27.50
C PRO A 159 21.78 7.61 27.46
N ASP A 160 21.17 7.47 28.63
CA ASP A 160 19.74 7.20 28.74
C ASP A 160 18.96 8.41 28.21
N VAL A 161 18.19 8.19 27.14
CA VAL A 161 17.32 9.21 26.56
C VAL A 161 16.00 9.21 27.32
N ALA A 162 15.73 10.29 28.06
CA ALA A 162 14.42 10.52 28.66
C ALA A 162 13.37 10.66 27.55
N VAL A 163 12.33 9.82 27.59
CA VAL A 163 11.23 9.83 26.62
C VAL A 163 10.04 10.57 27.22
N GLU A 164 9.69 11.70 26.63
CA GLU A 164 8.43 12.40 26.90
C GLU A 164 7.44 12.13 25.76
N GLU A 165 6.46 11.27 26.01
CA GLU A 165 5.48 10.89 24.99
C GLU A 165 4.42 11.97 24.77
N VAL A 166 4.17 12.32 23.50
CA VAL A 166 3.08 13.20 23.09
C VAL A 166 2.09 12.44 22.21
N ALA A 167 0.79 12.65 22.43
CA ALA A 167 -0.27 11.91 21.73
C ALA A 167 -0.31 12.17 20.21
N THR A 168 0.06 13.38 19.79
CA THR A 168 0.00 13.81 18.39
C THR A 168 1.09 14.81 18.03
N SER A 169 1.32 14.98 16.73
CA SER A 169 2.17 16.01 16.15
C SER A 169 1.53 16.55 14.88
N VAL A 170 1.88 17.77 14.48
CA VAL A 170 1.40 18.35 13.21
C VAL A 170 1.73 17.44 12.02
N ALA A 171 2.90 16.78 12.05
CA ALA A 171 3.28 15.79 11.05
C ALA A 171 2.31 14.58 11.03
N LYS A 172 2.01 13.99 12.20
CA LYS A 172 1.07 12.86 12.32
C LYS A 172 -0.33 13.24 11.80
N VAL A 173 -0.82 14.44 12.12
CA VAL A 173 -2.11 14.94 11.65
C VAL A 173 -2.11 15.13 10.13
N LYS A 174 -1.11 15.79 9.55
CA LYS A 174 -1.02 16.01 8.10
C LYS A 174 -0.95 14.69 7.33
N THR A 175 -0.14 13.73 7.79
CA THR A 175 -0.09 12.40 7.18
C THR A 175 -1.45 11.71 7.23
N GLY A 176 -2.15 11.76 8.37
CA GLY A 176 -3.51 11.21 8.49
C GLY A 176 -4.51 11.85 7.52
N GLN A 177 -4.49 13.18 7.38
CA GLN A 177 -5.35 13.90 6.44
C GLN A 177 -5.12 13.51 4.99
N ILE A 178 -3.86 13.29 4.59
CA ILE A 178 -3.51 12.85 3.22
C ILE A 178 -4.10 11.46 2.95
N TYR A 179 -3.95 10.52 3.88
CA TYR A 179 -4.53 9.19 3.73
C TYR A 179 -6.05 9.24 3.60
N THR A 180 -6.73 9.97 4.47
CA THR A 180 -8.19 10.15 4.39
C THR A 180 -8.59 10.79 3.06
N ALA A 181 -7.91 11.84 2.61
CA ALA A 181 -8.21 12.51 1.35
C ALA A 181 -8.07 11.56 0.14
N GLN A 182 -7.01 10.75 0.09
CA GLN A 182 -6.80 9.77 -0.98
C GLN A 182 -7.88 8.69 -0.96
N THR A 183 -8.21 8.14 0.20
CA THR A 183 -9.28 7.14 0.32
C THR A 183 -10.63 7.71 -0.11
N SER A 184 -10.97 8.92 0.34
CA SER A 184 -12.19 9.61 -0.07
C SER A 184 -12.20 9.93 -1.57
N GLN A 185 -11.08 10.34 -2.15
CA GLN A 185 -10.98 10.61 -3.60
C GLN A 185 -11.22 9.35 -4.42
N VAL A 186 -10.58 8.24 -4.06
CA VAL A 186 -10.77 6.94 -4.75
C VAL A 186 -12.23 6.49 -4.64
N MET A 187 -12.82 6.62 -3.44
CA MET A 187 -14.22 6.27 -3.20
C MET A 187 -15.18 7.15 -4.01
N LEU A 188 -14.98 8.48 -4.03
CA LEU A 188 -15.79 9.41 -4.82
C LEU A 188 -15.66 9.15 -6.32
N PHE A 189 -14.44 8.89 -6.80
CA PHE A 189 -14.21 8.52 -8.20
C PHE A 189 -14.98 7.26 -8.57
N LEU A 190 -14.88 6.22 -7.75
CA LEU A 190 -15.57 4.95 -7.97
C LEU A 190 -17.08 5.15 -7.99
N LEU A 191 -17.65 5.82 -6.97
CA LEU A 191 -19.08 6.11 -6.87
C LEU A 191 -19.59 6.94 -8.06
N THR A 192 -18.80 7.92 -8.52
CA THR A 192 -19.16 8.76 -9.68
C THR A 192 -19.17 7.95 -10.97
N MET A 193 -18.14 7.13 -11.19
CA MET A 193 -18.07 6.24 -12.35
C MET A 193 -19.22 5.23 -12.35
N LEU A 194 -19.58 4.72 -11.18
CA LEU A 194 -20.71 3.83 -11.00
C LEU A 194 -22.03 4.52 -11.33
N LEU A 195 -22.34 5.62 -10.65
CA LEU A 195 -23.57 6.35 -10.90
C LEU A 195 -23.72 6.68 -12.40
N ALA A 196 -22.65 7.15 -13.04
CA ALA A 196 -22.63 7.43 -14.47
C ALA A 196 -22.93 6.18 -15.34
N GLY A 197 -22.31 5.05 -15.02
CA GLY A 197 -22.54 3.78 -15.74
C GLY A 197 -24.00 3.31 -15.65
N MET A 198 -24.62 3.43 -14.48
CA MET A 198 -26.02 3.04 -14.29
C MET A 198 -26.98 3.99 -14.99
N VAL A 199 -26.73 5.30 -14.88
CA VAL A 199 -27.50 6.32 -15.61
C VAL A 199 -27.45 6.08 -17.10
N LEU A 200 -26.26 5.82 -17.64
CA LEU A 200 -26.07 5.50 -19.04
C LEU A 200 -26.83 4.22 -19.41
N SER A 201 -26.73 3.17 -18.60
CA SER A 201 -27.43 1.90 -18.81
C SER A 201 -28.95 2.11 -18.90
N ASN A 202 -29.54 2.87 -17.98
CA ASN A 202 -30.97 3.15 -17.99
C ASN A 202 -31.38 3.94 -19.24
N LEU A 203 -30.58 4.93 -19.63
CA LEU A 203 -30.85 5.71 -20.85
C LEU A 203 -30.77 4.85 -22.12
N VAL A 204 -29.80 3.94 -22.18
CA VAL A 204 -29.64 3.00 -23.30
C VAL A 204 -30.81 2.02 -23.33
N GLU A 205 -31.21 1.45 -22.19
CA GLU A 205 -32.33 0.52 -22.08
C GLU A 205 -33.65 1.18 -22.50
N GLU A 206 -33.91 2.38 -21.99
CA GLU A 206 -35.13 3.13 -22.33
C GLU A 206 -35.17 3.54 -23.80
N LYS A 207 -34.03 3.90 -24.38
CA LYS A 207 -33.96 4.22 -25.81
C LYS A 207 -34.08 2.97 -26.67
N GLY A 208 -33.42 1.87 -26.30
CA GLY A 208 -33.45 0.59 -27.03
C GLY A 208 -34.85 -0.03 -27.07
N ASN A 209 -35.59 0.07 -25.97
CA ASN A 209 -36.95 -0.45 -25.85
C ASN A 209 -38.03 0.58 -26.23
N LYS A 210 -37.64 1.74 -26.78
CA LYS A 210 -38.54 2.85 -27.17
C LYS A 210 -39.42 3.38 -26.02
N ILE A 211 -39.03 3.13 -24.78
CA ILE A 211 -39.73 3.62 -23.59
C ILE A 211 -39.72 5.16 -23.57
N ILE A 212 -38.59 5.78 -23.96
CA ILE A 212 -38.48 7.24 -24.00
C ILE A 212 -39.42 7.88 -25.03
N GLU A 213 -39.69 7.20 -26.14
CA GLU A 213 -40.59 7.69 -27.22
C GLU A 213 -42.05 7.68 -26.76
N VAL A 214 -42.45 6.61 -26.06
CA VAL A 214 -43.79 6.49 -25.45
C VAL A 214 -43.99 7.53 -24.34
N LEU A 215 -42.98 7.72 -23.48
CA LEU A 215 -43.04 8.71 -22.40
C LEU A 215 -43.05 10.14 -22.94
N ALA A 216 -42.28 10.42 -24.00
CA ALA A 216 -42.28 11.72 -24.69
C ALA A 216 -43.65 12.07 -25.30
N ALA A 217 -44.41 11.06 -25.73
CA ALA A 217 -45.77 11.25 -26.22
C ALA A 217 -46.79 11.49 -25.08
N ALA A 218 -46.50 11.01 -23.87
CA ALA A 218 -47.42 11.05 -22.72
C ALA A 218 -47.23 12.27 -21.81
N ILE A 219 -46.01 12.80 -21.69
CA ILE A 219 -45.68 13.93 -20.81
C ILE A 219 -44.75 14.94 -21.50
N PRO A 220 -44.77 16.23 -21.09
CA PRO A 220 -43.87 17.22 -21.65
C PRO A 220 -42.39 16.85 -21.45
N MET A 221 -41.57 16.97 -22.50
CA MET A 221 -40.15 16.60 -22.50
C MET A 221 -39.35 17.29 -21.39
N ASP A 222 -39.59 18.59 -21.14
CA ASP A 222 -38.90 19.32 -20.07
C ASP A 222 -39.10 18.67 -18.70
N ALA A 223 -40.33 18.21 -18.41
CA ALA A 223 -40.68 17.60 -17.14
C ALA A 223 -40.07 16.19 -17.02
N MET A 224 -40.03 15.45 -18.12
CA MET A 224 -39.39 14.14 -18.18
C MET A 224 -37.89 14.23 -17.86
N PHE A 225 -37.16 15.12 -18.53
CA PHE A 225 -35.72 15.30 -18.29
C PHE A 225 -35.43 15.83 -16.89
N MET A 226 -36.21 16.81 -16.42
CA MET A 226 -36.05 17.33 -15.06
C MET A 226 -36.26 16.24 -14.01
N GLY A 227 -37.28 15.40 -14.20
CA GLY A 227 -37.55 14.27 -13.30
C GLY A 227 -36.39 13.26 -13.26
N LYS A 228 -35.82 12.92 -14.43
CA LYS A 228 -34.64 12.06 -14.51
C LYS A 228 -33.42 12.64 -13.82
N LEU A 229 -33.11 13.92 -14.05
CA LEU A 229 -31.99 14.59 -13.38
C LEU A 229 -32.15 14.59 -11.86
N PHE A 230 -33.36 14.87 -11.36
CA PHE A 230 -33.64 14.79 -9.92
C PHE A 230 -33.50 13.37 -9.37
N ALA A 231 -33.95 12.34 -10.09
CA ALA A 231 -33.74 10.95 -9.69
C ALA A 231 -32.25 10.64 -9.58
N MET A 232 -31.46 11.02 -10.59
CA MET A 232 -30.02 10.74 -10.62
C MET A 232 -29.27 11.45 -9.50
N LEU A 233 -29.62 12.70 -9.21
CA LEU A 233 -29.10 13.42 -8.04
C LEU A 233 -29.52 12.75 -6.73
N ALA A 234 -30.76 12.32 -6.60
CA ALA A 234 -31.23 11.65 -5.39
C ALA A 234 -30.51 10.30 -5.17
N VAL A 235 -30.25 9.54 -6.23
CA VAL A 235 -29.46 8.29 -6.15
C VAL A 235 -28.03 8.58 -5.66
N SER A 236 -27.42 9.70 -6.04
CA SER A 236 -26.06 10.04 -5.58
C SER A 236 -25.96 10.45 -4.10
N LEU A 237 -27.09 10.73 -3.45
CA LEU A 237 -27.15 11.13 -2.04
C LEU A 237 -27.36 9.94 -1.08
N VAL A 238 -27.52 8.73 -1.63
CA VAL A 238 -27.67 7.46 -0.91
C VAL A 238 -26.34 6.73 -0.88
#